data_AF-A0A5A7U9G4-F1
#
_entry.id   AF-A0A5A7U9G4-F1
#
_cell.length_a   1.000
_cell.length_b   1.000
_cell.length_c   1.000
_cell.angle_alpha   90.00
_cell.angle_beta   90.00
_cell.angle_gamma   90.00
#
_symmetry.space_group_name_H-M   'P 1'
#
loop_
_entity.id
_entity.type
_entity.pdbx_description
1 polymer ?
#
loop_
_entity_poly.entity_id
_entity_poly.type
_entity_poly.pdbx_seq_one_letter_code
_entity_poly.pdbx_strand_id
1 'polypeptide(L)'
;MPMSQLKLMKQRLLRSIGNERDLFGSYISVVGIRRFFVVVTITSSSGNQKRCTPSPWALEQNSTALEWMVQSPLAFHTFGELPTIKEMKSYVK
;
A
#
# COMPACT_ATOMS: atom_id res chain seq x y z
N MET A 1 -1.31 -24.95 50.29
CA MET A 1 -0.45 -24.63 49.13
C MET A 1 0.16 -23.26 49.34
N PRO A 2 1.49 -23.06 49.22
CA PRO A 2 2.11 -21.78 49.51
C PRO A 2 1.73 -20.72 48.45
N MET A 3 1.47 -19.49 48.89
CA MET A 3 1.04 -18.35 48.05
C MET A 3 2.00 -18.06 46.89
N SER A 4 3.29 -18.38 47.03
CA SER A 4 4.30 -18.28 45.97
C SER A 4 4.01 -19.20 44.78
N GLN A 5 3.54 -20.42 45.03
CA GLN A 5 3.21 -21.38 43.97
C GLN A 5 1.94 -20.99 43.23
N LEU A 6 0.95 -20.44 43.94
CA LEU A 6 -0.26 -19.92 43.30
C LEU A 6 0.04 -18.75 42.35
N LYS A 7 0.94 -17.85 42.76
CA LYS A 7 1.37 -16.72 41.92
C LYS A 7 2.10 -17.20 40.66
N LEU A 8 2.95 -18.20 40.79
CA LEU A 8 3.68 -18.81 39.67
C LEU A 8 2.75 -19.52 38.69
N MET A 9 1.75 -20.27 39.18
CA MET A 9 0.77 -20.96 38.33
C MET A 9 -0.08 -19.97 37.54
N LYS A 10 -0.54 -18.86 38.15
CA LYS A 10 -1.27 -17.80 37.44
C LYS A 10 -0.41 -17.14 36.36
N GLN A 11 0.87 -16.90 36.63
CA GLN A 11 1.78 -16.27 35.67
C GLN A 11 2.11 -17.19 34.48
N ARG A 12 2.22 -18.49 34.71
CA ARG A 12 2.36 -19.50 33.64
C ARG A 12 1.11 -19.60 32.78
N LEU A 13 -0.07 -19.60 33.40
CA LEU A 13 -1.35 -19.64 32.71
C LEU A 13 -1.56 -18.41 31.81
N LEU A 14 -1.32 -17.21 32.35
CA LEU A 14 -1.41 -15.95 31.59
C LEU A 14 -0.43 -15.92 30.40
N ARG A 15 0.78 -16.44 30.57
CA ARG A 15 1.76 -16.55 29.49
C ARG A 15 1.33 -17.53 28.41
N SER A 16 0.76 -18.68 28.79
CA SER A 16 0.22 -19.66 27.82
C SER A 16 -0.89 -19.05 26.97
N ILE A 17 -1.86 -18.39 27.60
CA ILE A 17 -2.98 -17.73 26.92
C ILE A 17 -2.47 -16.61 25.99
N GLY A 18 -1.45 -15.85 26.41
CA GLY A 18 -0.80 -14.85 25.55
C GLY A 18 -0.23 -15.46 24.28
N ASN A 19 0.56 -16.53 24.43
CA ASN A 19 1.17 -17.23 23.29
C ASN A 19 0.12 -17.79 22.31
N GLU A 20 -1.01 -18.29 22.80
CA GLU A 20 -2.10 -18.79 21.95
C GLU A 20 -2.68 -17.69 21.05
N ARG A 21 -2.81 -16.46 21.58
CA ARG A 21 -3.30 -15.30 20.81
C ARG A 21 -2.27 -14.83 19.79
N ASP A 22 -0.99 -14.88 20.14
CA ASP A 22 0.11 -14.51 19.25
C ASP A 22 0.21 -15.44 18.03
N LEU A 23 -0.02 -16.75 18.23
CA LEU A 23 -0.08 -17.73 17.14
C LEU A 23 -1.24 -17.47 16.17
N PHE A 24 -2.41 -17.05 16.70
CA PHE A 24 -3.55 -16.68 15.87
C PHE A 24 -3.28 -15.43 15.03
N GLY A 25 -2.69 -14.39 15.63
CA GLY A 25 -2.28 -13.17 14.91
C GLY A 25 -1.23 -13.46 13.82
N SER A 26 -0.25 -14.32 14.12
CA SER A 26 0.77 -14.74 13.16
C SER A 26 0.16 -15.46 11.94
N TYR A 27 -0.82 -16.34 12.15
CA TYR A 27 -1.51 -17.05 11.07
C TYR A 27 -2.23 -16.10 10.10
N ILE A 28 -2.96 -15.11 10.63
CA ILE A 28 -3.65 -14.09 9.81
C ILE A 28 -2.65 -13.29 8.98
N SER A 29 -1.51 -12.91 9.58
CA SER A 29 -0.46 -12.18 8.87
C SER A 29 0.10 -12.98 7.69
N VAL A 30 0.40 -14.28 7.87
CA VAL A 30 0.89 -15.15 6.79
C VAL A 30 -0.13 -15.28 5.66
N VAL A 31 -1.41 -15.43 5.98
CA VAL A 31 -2.48 -15.49 4.98
C VAL A 31 -2.57 -14.17 4.20
N GLY A 32 -2.44 -13.02 4.88
CA GLY A 32 -2.42 -11.70 4.27
C GLY A 32 -1.25 -11.53 3.28
N ILE A 33 -0.04 -11.89 3.69
CA ILE A 33 1.16 -11.81 2.82
C ILE A 33 0.99 -12.70 1.59
N ARG A 34 0.49 -13.94 1.76
CA ARG A 34 0.23 -14.83 0.61
C ARG A 34 -0.79 -14.22 -0.36
N ARG A 35 -1.87 -13.62 0.13
CA ARG A 35 -2.86 -12.94 -0.73
C ARG A 35 -2.27 -11.76 -1.47
N PHE A 36 -1.42 -10.96 -0.82
CA PHE A 36 -0.72 -9.85 -1.47
C PHE A 36 0.13 -10.33 -2.66
N PHE A 37 0.96 -11.37 -2.48
CA PHE A 37 1.75 -11.91 -3.59
C PHE A 37 0.90 -12.52 -4.71
N VAL A 38 -0.23 -13.16 -4.37
CA VAL A 38 -1.19 -13.63 -5.39
C VAL A 38 -1.75 -12.45 -6.20
N VAL A 39 -2.13 -11.35 -5.55
CA VAL A 39 -2.60 -10.15 -6.27
C VAL A 39 -1.49 -9.53 -7.11
N VAL A 40 -0.26 -9.43 -6.59
CA VAL A 40 0.88 -8.88 -7.35
C VAL A 40 1.19 -9.73 -8.58
N THR A 41 1.19 -11.06 -8.44
CA THR A 41 1.45 -11.97 -9.56
C THR A 41 0.32 -11.93 -10.58
N ILE A 42 -0.94 -11.86 -10.16
CA ILE A 42 -2.07 -11.67 -11.08
C ILE A 42 -1.98 -10.31 -11.76
N THR A 43 -1.73 -9.22 -11.04
CA THR A 43 -1.61 -7.87 -11.62
C THR A 43 -0.45 -7.77 -12.61
N SER A 44 0.68 -8.40 -12.31
CA SER A 44 1.86 -8.41 -13.20
C SER A 44 1.71 -9.36 -14.40
N SER A 45 1.04 -10.51 -14.23
CA SER A 45 0.88 -11.52 -15.28
C SER A 45 -0.40 -11.34 -16.09
N SER A 46 -1.38 -10.60 -15.57
CA SER A 46 -2.56 -10.17 -16.29
C SER A 46 -2.08 -9.17 -17.34
N GLY A 47 -1.71 -9.71 -18.51
CA GLY A 47 -1.44 -8.97 -19.73
C GLY A 47 -2.66 -8.21 -20.26
N ASN A 48 -3.58 -7.78 -19.38
CA ASN A 48 -4.56 -6.75 -19.68
C ASN A 48 -3.81 -5.44 -19.90
N GLN A 49 -3.30 -5.28 -21.11
CA GLN A 49 -2.86 -4.02 -21.69
C GLN A 49 -4.05 -3.06 -21.93
N LYS A 50 -5.08 -3.09 -21.06
CA LYS A 50 -5.99 -1.95 -20.96
C LYS A 50 -5.12 -0.83 -20.41
N ARG A 51 -4.65 0.05 -21.31
CA ARG A 51 -3.96 1.29 -20.96
C ARG A 51 -4.69 1.86 -19.75
N CYS A 52 -4.01 1.88 -18.59
CA CYS A 52 -4.55 2.58 -17.45
C CYS A 52 -4.78 4.02 -17.91
N THR A 53 -5.99 4.53 -17.66
CA THR A 53 -6.26 5.95 -17.83
C THR A 53 -5.17 6.73 -17.08
N PRO A 54 -4.70 7.87 -17.62
CA PRO A 54 -3.55 8.60 -17.08
C PRO A 54 -3.71 8.91 -15.58
N SER A 55 -4.96 9.03 -15.12
CA SER A 55 -5.31 8.91 -13.71
C SER A 55 -6.11 7.63 -13.44
N PRO A 56 -5.60 6.71 -12.60
CA PRO A 56 -6.39 5.58 -12.06
C PRO A 56 -7.32 6.01 -10.91
N TRP A 57 -7.23 7.27 -10.45
CA TRP A 57 -8.06 7.88 -9.40
C TRP A 57 -9.04 8.91 -9.96
N ALA A 58 -9.43 8.80 -11.23
CA ALA A 58 -10.06 9.83 -12.08
C ALA A 58 -11.40 10.43 -11.58
N LEU A 59 -11.38 11.11 -10.43
CA LEU A 59 -12.40 12.06 -10.01
C LEU A 59 -12.09 13.46 -10.55
N GLU A 60 -10.82 13.77 -10.82
CA GLU A 60 -10.40 15.07 -11.33
C GLU A 60 -9.49 14.92 -12.55
N GLN A 61 -9.91 15.54 -13.64
CA GLN A 61 -9.13 15.70 -14.86
C GLN A 61 -7.98 16.73 -14.66
N ASN A 62 -7.92 17.38 -13.50
CA ASN A 62 -6.88 18.32 -13.07
C ASN A 62 -6.06 17.75 -11.90
N SER A 63 -5.36 16.63 -12.09
CA SER A 63 -4.47 16.13 -11.03
C SER A 63 -3.36 17.13 -10.75
N THR A 64 -3.21 17.57 -9.50
CA THR A 64 -2.20 18.56 -9.05
C THR A 64 -0.76 18.10 -9.29
N ALA A 65 -0.53 16.80 -9.49
CA ALA A 65 0.80 16.22 -9.70
C ALA A 65 0.98 15.70 -11.14
N LEU A 66 2.06 16.16 -11.77
CA LEU A 66 2.42 15.91 -13.18
C LEU A 66 2.51 14.42 -13.56
N GLU A 67 2.85 13.57 -12.58
CA GLU A 67 2.99 12.10 -12.75
C GLU A 67 1.67 11.42 -13.17
N TRP A 68 0.52 12.04 -12.89
CA TRP A 68 -0.82 11.54 -13.22
C TRP A 68 -1.39 12.11 -14.53
N MET A 69 -0.61 12.95 -15.23
CA MET A 69 -0.94 13.41 -16.58
C MET A 69 -0.30 12.53 -17.66
N VAL A 70 0.62 11.64 -17.27
CA VAL A 70 1.40 10.80 -18.19
C VAL A 70 0.83 9.39 -18.27
N GLN A 71 0.89 8.77 -19.45
CA GLN A 71 0.39 7.41 -19.69
C GLN A 71 1.22 6.36 -18.94
N SER A 72 0.56 5.31 -18.44
CA SER A 72 1.21 4.13 -17.86
C SER A 72 1.17 2.96 -18.86
N PRO A 73 2.29 2.25 -19.12
CA PRO A 73 3.64 2.48 -18.63
C PRO A 73 4.29 3.71 -19.27
N LEU A 74 5.16 4.37 -18.52
CA LEU A 74 5.84 5.59 -18.94
C LEU A 74 6.60 5.34 -20.26
N ALA A 75 6.28 6.11 -21.30
CA ALA A 75 7.01 6.03 -22.56
C ALA A 75 8.48 6.44 -22.31
N PHE A 76 9.44 5.79 -22.99
CA PHE A 76 10.87 6.10 -22.88
C PHE A 76 11.22 7.58 -23.17
N HIS A 77 10.32 8.30 -23.86
CA HIS A 77 10.29 9.76 -23.91
C HIS A 77 9.11 10.26 -23.05
N THR A 78 9.40 10.57 -21.78
CA THR A 78 8.46 10.98 -20.72
C THR A 78 7.50 12.10 -21.15
N PHE A 79 7.95 13.00 -22.03
CA PHE A 79 7.14 14.05 -22.62
C PHE A 79 7.50 14.19 -24.09
N GLY A 80 6.53 14.02 -24.99
CA GLY A 80 6.69 14.44 -26.39
C GLY A 80 6.71 15.97 -26.51
N GLU A 81 5.99 16.66 -25.62
CA GLU A 81 5.89 18.11 -25.52
C GLU A 81 5.87 18.50 -24.04
N LEU A 82 6.71 19.48 -23.64
CA LEU A 82 6.86 19.87 -22.24
C LEU A 82 5.64 20.67 -21.76
N PRO A 83 5.05 20.35 -20.60
CA PRO A 83 3.94 21.11 -20.04
C PRO A 83 4.41 22.54 -19.75
N THR A 84 3.74 23.51 -20.38
CA THR A 84 4.08 24.93 -20.23
C THR A 84 3.47 25.47 -18.93
N ILE A 85 4.32 25.92 -18.01
CA ILE A 85 3.88 26.60 -16.78
C ILE A 85 3.50 28.04 -17.16
N LYS A 86 2.24 28.41 -16.95
CA LYS A 86 1.78 29.79 -17.16
C LYS A 86 2.22 30.65 -15.96
N GLU A 87 3.37 31.30 -16.08
CA GLU A 87 3.81 32.34 -15.13
C GLU A 87 2.81 33.51 -15.15
N MET A 88 2.16 33.78 -14.02
CA MET A 88 1.35 34.98 -13.84
C MET A 88 2.31 36.15 -13.58
N LYS A 89 2.32 37.11 -14.51
CA LYS A 89 3.19 38.30 -14.47
C LYS A 89 3.21 38.94 -13.09
N SER A 90 4.43 39.14 -12.59
CA SER A 90 4.75 39.92 -11.39
C SER A 90 4.14 41.32 -11.51
N TYR A 91 3.09 41.59 -10.73
CA TYR A 91 2.61 42.95 -10.51
C TYR A 91 3.56 43.61 -9.52
N VAL A 92 4.65 44.20 -10.03
CA VAL A 92 5.41 45.21 -9.31
C VAL A 92 4.60 46.50 -9.38
N LYS A 93 4.16 47.01 -8.23
CA LYS A 93 3.73 48.39 -8.05
C LYS A 93 4.60 49.04 -6.99
#